data_AF-A0A7S1ZM46-F1
#
_entry.id   AF-A0A7S1ZM46-F1
#
_cell.length_a   1.000
_cell.length_b   1.000
_cell.length_c   1.000
_cell.angle_alpha   90.00
_cell.angle_beta   90.00
_cell.angle_gamma   90.00
#
_symmetry.space_group_name_H-M   'P 1'
#
loop_
_entity.id
_entity.type
_entity.pdbx_description
1 polymer ?
#
loop_
_entity_poly.entity_id
_entity_poly.type
_entity_poly.pdbx_seq_one_letter_code
_entity_poly.pdbx_strand_id
1 'polypeptide(L)'
;DEMPDSYFEMLNDLLTYNQRKRNSAAQVKECDFIKFHQDLEQEVQKTPSLSSAPSSRRTFRRTSSILISGSKDRHEAYIGFRKFELAVTTLLATLLSTEEYTSLLKAIEKKKEEEHSLPDMTGIAEGDEEDEDDEEEEETKVKQLSSAMEAKKKLNVLIVSTLKDILKDLGLVDIIEKIESLKNEEQYQTFSYHIKLLNQFSSGLGGAAGGGGGENNKENATPKSKVGRMSRASSVVVLGGKGSGKASRSTSVAVVNNGKELSKHQSFLEDAGVDKRKKLLKMQSTF
;
A
#
# COMPACT_ATOMS: atom_id res chain seq x y z
N ASP A 1 14.35 18.79 -36.39
CA ASP A 1 13.25 18.89 -37.37
C ASP A 1 13.18 17.76 -38.37
N GLU A 2 14.22 16.96 -38.59
CA GLU A 2 14.13 15.75 -39.42
C GLU A 2 13.94 14.50 -38.56
N MET A 3 12.71 14.24 -38.12
CA MET A 3 12.33 12.92 -37.61
C MET A 3 11.57 12.19 -38.73
N PRO A 4 11.76 10.86 -38.89
CA PRO A 4 11.06 10.11 -39.93
C PRO A 4 9.56 10.09 -39.67
N ASP A 5 8.74 10.05 -40.73
CA ASP A 5 7.27 10.04 -40.62
C ASP A 5 6.75 8.90 -39.75
N SER A 6 7.42 7.74 -39.77
CA SER A 6 7.09 6.57 -38.95
C SER A 6 7.19 6.84 -37.43
N TYR A 7 8.00 7.80 -37.00
CA TYR A 7 8.05 8.24 -35.61
C TYR A 7 6.77 8.97 -35.21
N PHE A 8 6.27 9.86 -36.08
CA PHE A 8 5.06 10.63 -35.82
C PHE A 8 3.81 9.74 -35.87
N GLU A 9 3.77 8.76 -36.78
CA GLU A 9 2.71 7.75 -36.82
C GLU A 9 2.63 6.96 -35.51
N MET A 10 3.77 6.46 -35.01
CA MET A 10 3.83 5.78 -33.71
C MET A 10 3.32 6.67 -32.56
N LEU A 11 3.69 7.95 -32.55
CA LEU A 11 3.21 8.88 -31.53
C LEU A 11 1.71 9.14 -31.61
N ASN A 12 1.16 9.26 -32.81
CA ASN A 12 -0.28 9.48 -33.02
C ASN A 12 -1.10 8.31 -32.46
N ASP A 13 -0.61 7.09 -32.67
CA ASP A 13 -1.22 5.86 -32.13
C ASP A 13 -1.16 5.81 -30.60
N LEU A 14 -0.04 6.23 -30.00
CA LEU A 14 0.16 6.22 -28.54
C LEU A 14 -0.59 7.34 -27.82
N LEU A 15 -0.68 8.52 -28.44
CA LEU A 15 -1.25 9.73 -27.85
C LEU A 15 -2.73 9.94 -28.19
N THR A 16 -3.42 8.90 -28.67
CA THR A 16 -4.86 8.94 -28.90
C THR A 16 -5.61 9.25 -27.59
N TYR A 17 -6.42 10.31 -27.59
CA TYR A 17 -7.18 10.80 -26.43
C TYR A 17 -8.14 9.75 -25.86
N ASN A 18 -8.80 8.98 -26.73
CA ASN A 18 -9.70 7.93 -26.30
C ASN A 18 -8.96 6.60 -26.07
N GLN A 19 -8.81 6.21 -24.80
CA GLN A 19 -8.10 4.99 -24.41
C GLN A 19 -8.63 3.69 -25.06
N ARG A 20 -9.93 3.63 -25.42
CA ARG A 20 -10.51 2.44 -26.08
C ARG A 20 -10.14 2.31 -27.55
N LYS A 21 -9.71 3.42 -28.17
CA LYS A 21 -9.25 3.48 -29.56
C LYS A 21 -7.72 3.46 -29.67
N ARG A 22 -7.01 3.56 -28.54
CA ARG A 22 -5.55 3.53 -28.52
C ARG A 22 -5.07 2.15 -28.91
N ASN A 23 -4.06 2.10 -29.78
CA ASN A 23 -3.47 0.85 -30.20
C ASN A 23 -2.85 0.12 -29.00
N SER A 24 -3.01 -1.20 -29.00
CA SER A 24 -2.41 -2.05 -27.97
C SER A 24 -0.90 -2.06 -28.09
N ALA A 25 -0.19 -2.35 -26.99
CA ALA A 25 1.27 -2.44 -27.02
C ALA A 25 1.80 -3.50 -28.02
N ALA A 26 1.01 -4.54 -28.32
CA ALA A 26 1.34 -5.52 -29.34
C ALA A 26 1.35 -4.92 -30.74
N GLN A 27 0.33 -4.12 -31.08
CA GLN A 27 0.23 -3.44 -32.38
C GLN A 27 1.29 -2.35 -32.54
N VAL A 28 1.58 -1.59 -31.49
CA VAL A 28 2.62 -0.55 -31.55
C VAL A 28 4.00 -1.15 -31.85
N LYS A 29 4.30 -2.36 -31.35
CA LYS A 29 5.56 -3.08 -31.68
C LYS A 29 5.70 -3.42 -33.16
N GLU A 30 4.61 -3.43 -33.92
CA GLU A 30 4.63 -3.72 -35.35
C GLU A 30 4.91 -2.48 -36.21
N CYS A 31 4.98 -1.27 -35.62
CA CYS A 31 5.33 -0.05 -36.32
C CYS A 31 6.78 -0.09 -36.85
N ASP A 32 6.99 0.43 -38.05
CA ASP A 32 8.28 0.40 -38.76
C ASP A 32 9.38 1.11 -37.99
N PHE A 33 9.04 2.18 -37.27
CA PHE A 33 10.00 2.88 -36.41
C PHE A 33 10.58 1.96 -35.32
N ILE A 34 9.73 1.15 -34.68
CA ILE A 34 10.17 0.24 -33.61
C ILE A 34 10.93 -0.96 -34.19
N LYS A 35 10.47 -1.51 -35.32
CA LYS A 35 11.18 -2.60 -36.02
C LYS A 35 12.59 -2.19 -36.41
N PHE A 36 12.76 -1.00 -36.99
CA PHE A 36 14.07 -0.46 -37.34
C PHE A 36 15.04 -0.46 -36.15
N HIS A 37 14.60 -0.01 -34.97
CA HIS A 37 15.44 0.00 -33.78
C HIS A 37 15.71 -1.40 -33.21
N GLN A 38 14.76 -2.35 -33.33
CA GLN A 38 14.97 -3.74 -32.92
C GLN A 38 15.98 -4.45 -33.81
N ASP A 39 15.90 -4.23 -35.13
CA ASP A 39 16.84 -4.80 -36.09
C ASP A 39 18.25 -4.25 -35.85
N LEU A 40 18.37 -2.95 -35.56
CA LEU A 40 19.65 -2.33 -35.19
C LEU A 40 20.23 -2.90 -33.89
N GLU A 41 19.41 -3.15 -32.86
CA GLU A 41 19.87 -3.79 -31.61
C GLU A 41 20.36 -5.23 -31.88
N GLN A 42 19.70 -5.97 -32.77
CA GLN A 42 20.10 -7.33 -33.13
C GLN A 42 21.39 -7.36 -33.97
N GLU A 43 21.57 -6.41 -34.88
CA GLU A 43 22.77 -6.32 -35.72
C GLU A 43 24.02 -6.01 -34.88
N VAL A 44 23.89 -5.12 -33.89
CA VAL A 44 24.98 -4.82 -32.93
C VAL A 44 25.37 -6.05 -32.12
N GLN A 45 24.43 -6.93 -31.78
CA GLN A 45 24.72 -8.16 -31.03
C GLN A 45 25.31 -9.28 -31.90
N LYS A 46 25.13 -9.23 -33.22
CA LYS A 46 25.56 -10.29 -34.14
C LYS A 46 27.00 -10.12 -34.64
N THR A 47 27.65 -9.00 -34.35
CA THR A 47 29.07 -8.78 -34.70
C THR A 47 29.98 -9.17 -33.51
N PRO A 48 30.74 -10.29 -33.58
CA PRO A 48 31.74 -10.61 -32.57
C PRO A 48 32.88 -9.61 -32.64
N SER A 49 33.01 -8.77 -31.60
CA SER A 49 33.96 -7.67 -31.53
C SER A 49 35.42 -8.15 -31.37
N LEU A 50 36.21 -7.99 -32.43
CA LEU A 50 37.68 -8.00 -32.42
C LEU A 50 38.18 -6.60 -32.80
N SER A 51 38.08 -5.62 -31.90
CA SER A 51 38.98 -4.46 -31.85
C SER A 51 38.62 -3.50 -30.72
N SER A 52 39.58 -3.33 -29.82
CA SER A 52 39.71 -2.27 -28.83
C SER A 52 39.94 -0.90 -29.50
N ALA A 53 38.99 0.03 -29.39
CA ALA A 53 39.24 1.47 -29.44
C ALA A 53 38.10 2.23 -28.75
N PRO A 54 38.40 3.24 -27.90
CA PRO A 54 37.39 3.96 -27.12
C PRO A 54 36.74 5.05 -27.99
N SER A 55 35.79 4.65 -28.82
CA SER A 55 34.90 5.60 -29.48
C SER A 55 33.92 6.16 -28.45
N SER A 56 34.01 7.48 -28.21
CA SER A 56 33.14 8.29 -27.35
C SER A 56 31.71 8.30 -27.88
N ARG A 57 31.04 7.15 -27.81
CA ARG A 57 29.60 7.03 -27.94
C ARG A 57 29.03 7.55 -26.63
N ARG A 58 28.45 8.75 -26.68
CA ARG A 58 27.43 9.13 -25.70
C ARG A 58 26.26 8.17 -25.90
N THR A 59 26.40 6.97 -25.33
CA THR A 59 25.26 6.13 -25.00
C THR A 59 24.30 7.04 -24.29
N PHE A 60 23.13 7.30 -24.89
CA PHE A 60 21.98 7.71 -24.10
C PHE A 60 22.00 6.75 -22.92
N ARG A 61 22.27 7.28 -21.73
CA ARG A 61 22.13 6.53 -20.51
C ARG A 61 20.64 6.21 -20.50
N ARG A 62 20.29 5.05 -21.09
CA ARG A 62 19.05 4.34 -20.87
C ARG A 62 18.89 4.52 -19.38
N THR A 63 17.89 5.30 -18.95
CA THR A 63 17.64 5.48 -17.53
C THR A 63 17.54 4.06 -17.04
N SER A 64 18.59 3.59 -16.36
CA SER A 64 18.62 2.26 -15.82
C SER A 64 17.46 2.35 -14.86
N SER A 65 16.30 1.82 -15.28
CA SER A 65 15.09 1.81 -14.47
C SER A 65 15.60 1.38 -13.13
N ILE A 66 15.57 2.30 -12.16
CA ILE A 66 16.13 2.04 -10.84
C ILE A 66 15.36 0.82 -10.43
N LEU A 67 15.99 -0.36 -10.51
CA LEU A 67 15.42 -1.58 -10.02
C LEU A 67 15.33 -1.27 -8.56
N ILE A 68 14.15 -0.85 -8.12
CA ILE A 68 13.92 -0.54 -6.72
C ILE A 68 13.90 -1.92 -6.08
N SER A 69 15.10 -2.41 -5.80
CA SER A 69 15.35 -3.69 -5.18
C SER A 69 14.47 -3.77 -3.94
N GLY A 70 13.75 -4.88 -3.79
CA GLY A 70 12.71 -5.01 -2.75
C GLY A 70 11.34 -4.43 -3.12
N SER A 71 11.05 -4.05 -4.38
CA SER A 71 9.67 -3.70 -4.77
C SER A 71 8.70 -4.88 -4.59
N LYS A 72 9.14 -6.11 -4.89
CA LYS A 72 8.34 -7.31 -4.67
C LYS A 72 8.09 -7.53 -3.18
N ASP A 73 9.14 -7.47 -2.37
CA ASP A 73 9.05 -7.72 -0.92
C ASP A 73 8.22 -6.66 -0.20
N ARG A 74 8.38 -5.38 -0.55
CA ARG A 74 7.53 -4.29 -0.03
C ARG A 74 6.06 -4.46 -0.41
N HIS A 75 5.79 -4.88 -1.64
CA HIS A 75 4.42 -5.15 -2.08
C HIS A 75 3.81 -6.36 -1.37
N GLU A 76 4.58 -7.42 -1.18
CA GLU A 76 4.15 -8.61 -0.43
C GLU A 76 3.88 -8.27 1.05
N ALA A 77 4.76 -7.50 1.69
CA ALA A 77 4.56 -6.99 3.05
C ALA A 77 3.29 -6.14 3.15
N TYR A 78 3.05 -5.26 2.16
CA TYR A 78 1.82 -4.45 2.09
C TYR A 78 0.56 -5.31 1.95
N ILE A 79 0.56 -6.33 1.08
CA ILE A 79 -0.57 -7.26 0.94
C ILE A 79 -0.79 -8.04 2.24
N GLY A 80 0.29 -8.52 2.87
CA GLY A 80 0.22 -9.23 4.14
C GLY A 80 -0.38 -8.36 5.23
N PHE A 81 0.09 -7.12 5.37
CA PHE A 81 -0.45 -6.16 6.33
C PHE A 81 -1.93 -5.85 6.06
N ARG A 82 -2.33 -5.64 4.79
CA ARG A 82 -3.74 -5.37 4.46
C ARG A 82 -4.66 -6.53 4.87
N LYS A 83 -4.21 -7.77 4.72
CA LYS A 83 -4.97 -8.96 5.16
C LYS A 83 -5.05 -9.02 6.69
N PHE A 84 -3.95 -8.73 7.38
CA PHE A 84 -3.90 -8.64 8.83
C PHE A 84 -4.84 -7.55 9.37
N GLU A 85 -4.77 -6.33 8.82
CA GLU A 85 -5.64 -5.20 9.18
C GLU A 85 -7.12 -5.54 9.01
N LEU A 86 -7.48 -6.20 7.90
CA LEU A 86 -8.86 -6.65 7.67
C LEU A 86 -9.29 -7.70 8.70
N ALA A 87 -8.40 -8.65 9.05
CA ALA A 87 -8.68 -9.68 10.05
C ALA A 87 -8.88 -9.07 11.45
N VAL A 88 -8.01 -8.16 11.87
CA VAL A 88 -8.16 -7.41 13.13
C VAL A 88 -9.49 -6.65 13.16
N THR A 89 -9.80 -5.91 12.09
CA THR A 89 -11.05 -5.15 12.00
C THR A 89 -12.27 -6.07 12.09
N THR A 90 -12.24 -7.21 11.41
CA THR A 90 -13.33 -8.20 11.45
C THR A 90 -13.49 -8.80 12.84
N LEU A 91 -12.38 -9.11 13.54
CA LEU A 91 -12.41 -9.59 14.92
C LEU A 91 -13.04 -8.55 15.85
N LEU A 92 -12.59 -7.29 15.77
CA LEU A 92 -13.15 -6.21 16.59
C LEU A 92 -14.64 -6.03 16.31
N ALA A 93 -15.06 -6.03 15.04
CA ALA A 93 -16.45 -5.84 14.65
C ALA A 93 -17.37 -7.01 15.07
N THR A 94 -16.84 -8.24 15.18
CA THR A 94 -17.64 -9.44 15.48
C THR A 94 -17.67 -9.79 16.96
N LEU A 95 -16.64 -9.41 17.71
CA LEU A 95 -16.48 -9.80 19.12
C LEU A 95 -16.84 -8.69 20.10
N LEU A 96 -16.73 -7.42 19.70
CA LEU A 96 -17.13 -6.32 20.55
C LEU A 96 -18.64 -6.18 20.55
N SER A 97 -19.21 -6.05 21.74
CA SER A 97 -20.56 -5.51 21.90
C SER A 97 -20.62 -4.05 21.47
N THR A 98 -21.83 -3.54 21.20
CA THR A 98 -22.03 -2.14 20.82
C THR A 98 -21.48 -1.16 21.88
N GLU A 99 -21.61 -1.50 23.16
CA GLU A 99 -21.13 -0.65 24.26
C GLU A 99 -19.60 -0.63 24.34
N GLU A 100 -18.96 -1.79 24.27
CA GLU A 100 -17.49 -1.90 24.24
C GLU A 100 -16.91 -1.22 23.02
N TYR A 101 -17.56 -1.36 21.86
CA TYR A 101 -17.15 -0.69 20.62
C TYR A 101 -17.19 0.84 20.75
N THR A 102 -18.25 1.41 21.32
CA THR A 102 -18.30 2.87 21.56
C THR A 102 -17.26 3.32 22.59
N SER A 103 -16.97 2.49 23.59
CA SER A 103 -15.94 2.75 24.60
C SER A 103 -14.55 2.74 23.98
N LEU A 104 -14.28 1.79 23.07
CA LEU A 104 -13.05 1.73 22.28
C LEU A 104 -12.85 2.98 21.42
N LEU A 105 -13.88 3.42 20.70
CA LEU A 105 -13.78 4.64 19.89
C LEU A 105 -13.46 5.88 20.73
N LYS A 106 -14.13 6.05 21.89
CA LYS A 106 -13.84 7.15 22.83
C LYS A 106 -12.43 7.07 23.39
N ALA A 107 -11.94 5.88 23.72
CA ALA A 107 -10.58 5.68 24.22
C ALA A 107 -9.53 6.00 23.14
N ILE A 108 -9.79 5.66 21.87
CA ILE A 108 -8.95 6.01 20.73
C ILE A 108 -8.90 7.53 20.53
N GLU A 109 -10.05 8.21 20.59
CA GLU A 109 -10.13 9.68 20.48
C GLU A 109 -9.34 10.35 21.61
N LYS A 110 -9.53 9.91 22.85
CA LYS A 110 -8.79 10.41 24.02
C LYS A 110 -7.28 10.23 23.86
N LYS A 111 -6.81 9.04 23.46
CA LYS A 111 -5.37 8.77 23.30
C LYS A 111 -4.75 9.61 22.17
N LYS A 112 -5.53 9.90 21.12
CA LYS A 112 -5.10 10.80 20.04
C LYS A 112 -4.98 12.25 20.51
N GLU A 113 -5.85 12.71 21.40
CA GLU A 113 -5.73 14.02 22.05
C GLU A 113 -4.48 14.10 22.95
N GLU A 114 -4.19 13.04 23.70
CA GLU A 114 -2.99 12.96 24.54
C GLU A 114 -1.69 13.02 23.71
N GLU A 115 -1.58 12.26 22.61
CA GLU A 115 -0.42 12.30 21.71
C GLU A 115 -0.22 13.68 21.05
N HIS A 116 -1.29 14.41 20.77
CA HIS A 116 -1.22 15.76 20.22
C HIS A 116 -0.93 16.85 21.27
N SER A 117 -1.13 16.56 22.55
CA SER A 117 -0.89 17.51 23.64
C SER A 117 0.57 17.60 24.07
N LEU A 118 1.41 16.65 23.66
CA LEU A 118 2.84 16.73 23.93
C LEU A 118 3.45 17.78 22.99
N PRO A 119 4.02 18.89 23.54
CA PRO A 119 4.69 19.89 22.72
C PRO A 119 5.82 19.19 21.97
N ASP A 120 5.83 19.38 20.66
CA ASP A 120 6.80 18.80 19.72
C ASP A 120 8.20 19.37 20.04
N MET A 121 8.82 18.83 21.09
CA MET A 121 10.14 19.18 21.62
C MET A 121 11.26 18.58 20.75
N THR A 122 10.98 18.20 19.51
CA THR A 122 12.03 17.94 18.52
C THR A 122 12.59 19.28 18.05
N GLY A 123 13.58 19.73 18.82
CA GLY A 123 14.27 21.00 18.69
C GLY A 123 14.63 21.36 17.26
N ILE A 124 14.07 22.48 16.82
CA ILE A 124 14.80 23.38 15.94
C ILE A 124 15.75 24.10 16.88
N ALA A 125 17.02 23.71 16.78
CA ALA A 125 18.14 24.37 17.40
C ALA A 125 17.99 25.88 17.22
N GLU A 126 18.19 26.58 18.33
CA GLU A 126 18.42 28.02 18.44
C GLU A 126 19.48 28.42 17.41
N GLY A 127 19.01 28.84 16.24
CA GLY A 127 19.75 29.67 15.30
C GLY A 127 19.54 31.09 15.79
N ASP A 128 20.46 31.51 16.64
CA ASP A 128 20.70 32.88 17.08
C ASP A 128 21.00 33.75 15.84
N GLU A 129 19.94 34.27 15.21
CA GLU A 129 20.04 35.36 14.23
C GLU A 129 19.41 36.60 14.88
N GLU A 130 20.26 37.32 15.61
CA GLU A 130 20.08 38.74 15.90
C GLU A 130 19.95 39.47 14.56
N ASP A 131 18.75 39.87 14.15
CA ASP A 131 18.58 40.94 13.16
C ASP A 131 17.22 41.66 13.35
N GLU A 132 17.39 42.91 13.76
CA GLU A 132 16.60 44.14 13.86
C GLU A 132 15.20 44.23 13.20
N ASP A 133 14.25 44.75 14.02
CA ASP A 133 13.18 45.71 13.70
C ASP A 133 12.32 45.53 12.43
N ASP A 134 11.25 44.71 12.51
CA ASP A 134 10.06 44.85 11.65
C ASP A 134 8.78 44.41 12.39
N GLU A 135 8.03 45.38 12.94
CA GLU A 135 6.85 45.19 13.81
C GLU A 135 5.54 44.78 13.11
N GLU A 136 5.53 44.50 11.79
CA GLU A 136 4.27 44.28 11.03
C GLU A 136 3.98 42.83 10.55
N GLU A 137 4.82 41.83 10.83
CA GLU A 137 4.62 40.46 10.30
C GLU A 137 3.96 39.41 11.23
N GLU A 138 3.67 39.72 12.50
CA GLU A 138 3.19 38.72 13.47
C GLU A 138 1.79 38.13 13.17
N GLU A 139 0.89 38.85 12.49
CA GLU A 139 -0.49 38.37 12.29
C GLU A 139 -0.61 37.23 11.25
N THR A 140 0.41 37.01 10.40
CA THR A 140 0.34 36.00 9.34
C THR A 140 0.78 34.60 9.79
N LYS A 141 1.66 34.50 10.79
CA LYS A 141 2.16 33.20 11.31
C LYS A 141 1.09 32.42 12.10
N VAL A 142 0.19 33.10 12.80
CA VAL A 142 -0.86 32.46 13.61
C VAL A 142 -1.88 31.70 12.74
N LYS A 143 -2.15 32.16 11.51
CA LYS A 143 -3.10 31.51 10.59
C LYS A 143 -2.55 30.25 9.91
N GLN A 144 -1.23 30.12 9.75
CA GLN A 144 -0.66 28.92 9.14
C GLN A 144 -0.61 27.73 10.11
N LEU A 145 -0.31 27.99 11.39
CA LEU A 145 -0.23 26.96 12.43
C LEU A 145 -1.58 26.30 12.73
N SER A 146 -2.68 27.06 12.70
CA SER A 146 -4.03 26.51 12.91
C SER A 146 -4.44 25.54 11.78
N SER A 147 -4.10 25.83 10.52
CA SER A 147 -4.43 24.95 9.39
C SER A 147 -3.67 23.61 9.43
N ALA A 148 -2.41 23.62 9.89
CA ALA A 148 -1.59 22.42 10.01
C ALA A 148 -2.09 21.50 11.13
N MET A 149 -2.54 22.07 12.25
CA MET A 149 -3.17 21.31 13.33
C MET A 149 -4.48 20.65 12.90
N GLU A 150 -5.28 21.30 12.05
CA GLU A 150 -6.50 20.71 11.48
C GLU A 150 -6.21 19.57 10.49
N ALA A 151 -5.12 19.65 9.73
CA ALA A 151 -4.72 18.56 8.84
C ALA A 151 -4.29 17.30 9.60
N LYS A 152 -3.60 17.44 10.75
CA LYS A 152 -3.24 16.32 11.63
C LYS A 152 -4.47 15.65 12.25
N LYS A 153 -5.51 16.43 12.61
CA LYS A 153 -6.80 15.87 13.07
C LYS A 153 -7.43 14.89 12.05
N LYS A 154 -7.19 15.08 10.75
CA LYS A 154 -7.80 14.26 9.67
C LYS A 154 -7.20 12.86 9.50
N LEU A 155 -5.99 12.60 10.00
CA LEU A 155 -5.36 11.28 9.88
C LEU A 155 -5.89 10.34 10.96
N ASN A 156 -6.86 9.50 10.57
CA ASN A 156 -7.48 8.48 11.42
C ASN A 156 -6.66 7.19 11.38
N VAL A 157 -5.42 7.29 11.86
CA VAL A 157 -4.41 6.23 11.83
C VAL A 157 -3.84 6.05 13.22
N LEU A 158 -3.68 4.80 13.67
CA LEU A 158 -3.17 4.42 15.00
C LEU A 158 -2.15 3.29 14.85
N ILE A 159 -1.09 3.24 15.67
CA ILE A 159 -0.16 2.10 15.63
C ILE A 159 -0.83 0.86 16.25
N VAL A 160 -0.60 -0.33 15.68
CA VAL A 160 -1.21 -1.59 16.17
C VAL A 160 -0.85 -1.89 17.63
N SER A 161 0.38 -1.60 18.07
CA SER A 161 0.77 -1.71 19.48
C SER A 161 -0.10 -0.82 20.39
N THR A 162 -0.29 0.44 19.98
CA THR A 162 -1.11 1.41 20.72
C THR A 162 -2.57 0.95 20.82
N LEU A 163 -3.09 0.31 19.76
CA LEU A 163 -4.43 -0.29 19.75
C LEU A 163 -4.54 -1.42 20.79
N LYS A 164 -3.54 -2.30 20.87
CA LYS A 164 -3.51 -3.38 21.89
C LYS A 164 -3.50 -2.81 23.31
N ASP A 165 -2.72 -1.76 23.55
CA ASP A 165 -2.68 -1.10 24.86
C ASP A 165 -4.06 -0.58 25.25
N ILE A 166 -4.78 0.08 24.32
CA ILE A 166 -6.15 0.55 24.57
C ILE A 166 -7.09 -0.62 24.88
N LEU A 167 -7.01 -1.72 24.13
CA LEU A 167 -7.82 -2.92 24.39
C LEU A 167 -7.52 -3.52 25.76
N LYS A 168 -6.25 -3.47 26.19
CA LYS A 168 -5.81 -3.95 27.48
C LYS A 168 -6.34 -3.09 28.62
N ASP A 169 -6.30 -1.76 28.44
CA ASP A 169 -6.85 -0.80 29.40
C ASP A 169 -8.36 -0.96 29.58
N LEU A 170 -9.07 -1.37 28.53
CA LEU A 170 -10.50 -1.69 28.57
C LEU A 170 -10.81 -3.09 29.12
N GLY A 171 -9.79 -3.91 29.42
CA GLY A 171 -9.97 -5.27 29.94
C GLY A 171 -10.40 -6.30 28.90
N LEU A 172 -10.25 -6.01 27.60
CA LEU A 172 -10.70 -6.87 26.49
C LEU A 172 -9.64 -7.92 26.12
N VAL A 173 -9.22 -8.72 27.11
CA VAL A 173 -8.10 -9.66 27.00
C VAL A 173 -8.34 -10.74 25.93
N ASP A 174 -9.55 -11.26 25.83
CA ASP A 174 -9.92 -12.31 24.87
C ASP A 174 -9.68 -11.90 23.41
N ILE A 175 -9.88 -10.61 23.10
CA ILE A 175 -9.67 -10.07 21.75
C ILE A 175 -8.17 -9.95 21.46
N ILE A 176 -7.38 -9.55 22.47
CA ILE A 176 -5.93 -9.45 22.36
C ILE A 176 -5.33 -10.83 22.05
N GLU A 177 -5.74 -11.87 22.78
CA GLU A 177 -5.30 -13.25 22.53
C GLU A 177 -5.61 -13.70 21.10
N LYS A 178 -6.80 -13.34 20.58
CA LYS A 178 -7.18 -13.66 19.20
C LYS A 178 -6.36 -12.88 18.18
N ILE A 179 -6.04 -11.60 18.44
CA ILE A 179 -5.15 -10.82 17.58
C ILE A 179 -3.74 -11.43 17.58
N GLU A 180 -3.24 -11.85 18.74
CA GLU A 180 -1.94 -12.52 18.89
C GLU A 180 -1.87 -13.88 18.20
N SER A 181 -3.01 -14.57 18.08
CA SER A 181 -3.11 -15.82 17.32
C SER A 181 -3.03 -15.63 15.79
N LEU A 182 -3.11 -14.39 15.29
CA LEU A 182 -3.03 -14.11 13.85
C LEU A 182 -1.61 -14.31 13.31
N LYS A 183 -1.52 -14.74 12.05
CA LYS A 183 -0.24 -14.97 11.38
C LYS A 183 0.52 -13.66 11.21
N ASN A 184 1.81 -13.68 11.54
CA ASN A 184 2.75 -12.55 11.41
C ASN A 184 2.39 -11.33 12.26
N GLU A 185 1.66 -11.51 13.36
CA GLU A 185 1.28 -10.41 14.25
C GLU A 185 2.50 -9.59 14.70
N GLU A 186 3.58 -10.26 15.13
CA GLU A 186 4.82 -9.61 15.59
C GLU A 186 5.42 -8.67 14.55
N GLN A 187 5.29 -8.99 13.26
CA GLN A 187 5.85 -8.18 12.17
C GLN A 187 5.05 -6.90 11.93
N TYR A 188 3.78 -6.85 12.34
CA TYR A 188 2.86 -5.75 12.06
C TYR A 188 2.57 -4.85 13.26
N GLN A 189 3.20 -5.09 14.41
CA GLN A 189 2.99 -4.28 15.62
C GLN A 189 3.32 -2.79 15.44
N THR A 190 4.34 -2.49 14.62
CA THR A 190 4.78 -1.12 14.32
C THR A 190 3.99 -0.47 13.19
N PHE A 191 3.09 -1.20 12.53
CA PHE A 191 2.36 -0.69 11.39
C PHE A 191 1.16 0.14 11.83
N SER A 192 0.72 0.98 10.89
CA SER A 192 -0.37 1.93 11.04
C SER A 192 -1.73 1.30 10.67
N TYR A 193 -2.61 1.17 11.64
CA TYR A 193 -4.00 0.74 11.54
C TYR A 193 -4.96 1.89 11.20
N HIS A 194 -5.84 1.70 10.22
CA HIS A 194 -6.80 2.72 9.80
C HIS A 194 -8.13 2.63 10.57
N ILE A 195 -8.36 3.59 11.48
CA ILE A 195 -9.59 3.67 12.29
C ILE A 195 -10.85 3.83 11.41
N LYS A 196 -10.70 4.37 10.19
CA LYS A 196 -11.79 4.47 9.21
C LYS A 196 -12.48 3.13 8.94
N LEU A 197 -11.75 2.02 9.03
CA LEU A 197 -12.30 0.68 8.80
C LEU A 197 -13.28 0.28 9.92
N LEU A 198 -13.01 0.66 11.17
CA LEU A 198 -13.94 0.45 12.29
C LEU A 198 -15.24 1.24 12.08
N ASN A 199 -15.13 2.53 11.73
CA ASN A 199 -16.28 3.40 11.53
C ASN A 199 -17.26 2.94 10.42
N GLN A 200 -16.81 2.06 9.52
CA GLN A 200 -17.70 1.44 8.53
C GLN A 200 -18.70 0.48 9.19
N PHE A 201 -18.31 -0.18 10.28
CA PHE A 201 -19.18 -1.11 11.01
C PHE A 201 -20.18 -0.38 11.91
N SER A 202 -19.79 0.73 12.55
CA SER A 202 -20.71 1.52 13.38
C SER A 202 -21.89 2.08 12.59
N SER A 203 -21.67 2.41 11.32
CA SER A 203 -22.71 2.92 10.43
C SER A 203 -23.73 1.85 10.01
N GLY A 204 -23.36 0.57 10.06
CA GLY A 204 -24.18 -0.56 9.61
C GLY A 204 -24.96 -1.27 10.72
N LEU A 205 -24.52 -1.17 11.98
CA LEU A 205 -25.17 -1.82 13.12
C LEU A 205 -26.53 -1.20 13.50
N GLY A 206 -26.85 -0.01 13.00
CA GLY A 206 -28.06 0.75 13.33
C GLY A 206 -29.34 0.40 12.57
N GLY A 207 -29.31 -0.50 11.58
CA GLY A 207 -30.55 -0.91 10.91
C GLY A 207 -30.35 -1.46 9.51
N ALA A 208 -30.52 -2.77 9.38
CA ALA A 208 -30.82 -3.40 8.11
C ALA A 208 -32.25 -3.03 7.67
N ALA A 209 -32.44 -1.79 7.20
CA ALA A 209 -33.65 -1.37 6.51
C ALA A 209 -33.34 -0.20 5.56
N GLY A 210 -33.00 -0.52 4.31
CA GLY A 210 -32.78 0.45 3.23
C GLY A 210 -31.31 0.82 3.12
N GLY A 211 -30.59 0.41 2.07
CA GLY A 211 -30.93 0.73 0.69
C GLY A 211 -29.79 1.59 0.17
N GLY A 212 -29.20 1.20 -0.96
CA GLY A 212 -28.04 1.85 -1.53
C GLY A 212 -28.19 3.37 -1.63
N GLY A 213 -27.19 4.08 -1.12
CA GLY A 213 -27.05 5.52 -1.25
C GLY A 213 -25.59 5.82 -1.56
N GLY A 214 -25.22 5.62 -2.81
CA GLY A 214 -23.95 6.13 -3.33
C GLY A 214 -23.91 7.65 -3.29
N GLU A 215 -22.69 8.15 -3.12
CA GLU A 215 -22.21 9.44 -3.65
C GLU A 215 -22.99 10.71 -3.27
N ASN A 216 -22.64 11.29 -2.13
CA ASN A 216 -22.68 12.74 -1.97
C ASN A 216 -21.28 13.31 -2.16
N ASN A 217 -20.92 13.63 -3.41
CA ASN A 217 -19.93 14.67 -3.68
C ASN A 217 -20.22 15.33 -5.03
N LYS A 218 -21.10 16.34 -5.04
CA LYS A 218 -21.21 17.26 -6.17
C LYS A 218 -21.84 18.60 -5.79
N GLU A 219 -21.11 19.39 -5.02
CA GLU A 219 -21.20 20.84 -5.10
C GLU A 219 -20.24 21.31 -6.20
N ASN A 220 -20.72 21.36 -7.44
CA ASN A 220 -20.38 22.48 -8.31
C ASN A 220 -21.43 22.60 -9.43
N ALA A 221 -22.14 23.72 -9.40
CA ALA A 221 -23.22 24.06 -10.28
C ALA A 221 -22.72 24.35 -11.70
N THR A 222 -23.35 23.74 -12.72
CA THR A 222 -23.38 24.25 -14.09
C THR A 222 -24.73 23.91 -14.75
N PRO A 223 -25.21 24.73 -15.70
CA PRO A 223 -26.63 24.80 -16.02
C PRO A 223 -27.12 23.72 -16.98
N LYS A 224 -28.37 23.33 -16.69
CA LYS A 224 -29.35 22.54 -17.46
C LYS A 224 -29.05 22.40 -18.96
N SER A 225 -28.68 21.20 -19.39
CA SER A 225 -28.94 20.72 -20.74
C SER A 225 -30.00 19.61 -20.70
N LYS A 226 -31.02 19.81 -21.53
CA LYS A 226 -32.22 18.99 -21.68
C LYS A 226 -31.88 17.83 -22.61
N VAL A 227 -31.77 16.61 -22.09
CA VAL A 227 -31.60 15.40 -22.91
C VAL A 227 -32.66 14.37 -22.54
N GLY A 228 -33.35 13.89 -23.58
CA GLY A 228 -34.55 13.08 -23.50
C GLY A 228 -34.37 11.73 -22.82
N ARG A 229 -35.43 11.34 -22.10
CA ARG A 229 -35.70 9.96 -21.70
C ARG A 229 -35.80 9.08 -22.94
N MET A 230 -34.89 8.14 -23.11
CA MET A 230 -35.15 6.92 -23.88
C MET A 230 -35.33 5.77 -22.90
N SER A 231 -36.54 5.24 -22.88
CA SER A 231 -36.94 4.05 -22.16
C SER A 231 -36.07 2.87 -22.58
N ARG A 232 -35.43 2.20 -21.61
CA ARG A 232 -34.81 0.88 -21.83
C ARG A 232 -35.90 -0.18 -21.75
N ALA A 233 -36.17 -0.82 -22.88
CA ALA A 233 -36.92 -2.06 -22.95
C ALA A 233 -36.09 -3.19 -22.33
N SER A 234 -36.69 -3.89 -21.37
CA SER A 234 -36.21 -5.18 -20.87
C SER A 234 -36.36 -6.21 -21.98
N SER A 235 -35.25 -6.75 -22.48
CA SER A 235 -35.27 -8.01 -23.24
C SER A 235 -34.50 -9.06 -22.47
N VAL A 236 -35.25 -10.05 -22.02
CA VAL A 236 -34.76 -11.33 -21.50
C VAL A 236 -34.32 -12.13 -22.72
N VAL A 237 -33.03 -12.43 -22.84
CA VAL A 237 -32.52 -13.41 -23.78
C VAL A 237 -31.98 -14.59 -22.98
N VAL A 238 -32.84 -15.61 -22.87
CA VAL A 238 -32.44 -16.99 -22.62
C VAL A 238 -31.85 -17.51 -23.92
N LEU A 239 -30.58 -17.86 -23.95
CA LEU A 239 -30.01 -18.74 -24.97
C LEU A 239 -28.89 -19.57 -24.36
N GLY A 240 -29.19 -20.86 -24.20
CA GLY A 240 -28.21 -21.87 -23.85
C GLY A 240 -27.17 -22.04 -24.95
N GLY A 241 -25.92 -22.20 -24.53
CA GLY A 241 -24.79 -22.51 -25.41
C GLY A 241 -24.00 -23.66 -24.83
N LYS A 242 -24.36 -24.88 -25.24
CA LYS A 242 -23.46 -26.06 -25.29
C LYS A 242 -22.29 -25.70 -26.20
N GLY A 243 -21.05 -25.92 -25.78
CA GLY A 243 -19.92 -25.69 -26.69
C GLY A 243 -18.53 -26.00 -26.13
N SER A 244 -18.11 -27.25 -26.34
CA SER A 244 -16.75 -27.69 -26.68
C SER A 244 -15.57 -27.22 -25.83
N GLY A 245 -14.99 -28.20 -25.13
CA GLY A 245 -13.68 -28.10 -24.51
C GLY A 245 -12.58 -27.69 -25.49
N LYS A 246 -11.63 -26.94 -24.95
CA LYS A 246 -10.27 -26.84 -25.49
C LYS A 246 -9.31 -27.30 -24.41
N ALA A 247 -8.51 -28.28 -24.79
CA ALA A 247 -7.49 -28.94 -24.00
C ALA A 247 -6.53 -27.90 -23.38
N SER A 248 -6.38 -27.98 -22.07
CA SER A 248 -5.29 -27.36 -21.32
C SER A 248 -3.98 -28.03 -21.75
N ARG A 249 -3.18 -27.33 -22.55
CA ARG A 249 -1.76 -27.66 -22.73
C ARG A 249 -1.03 -27.33 -21.43
N SER A 250 -0.77 -28.37 -20.65
CA SER A 250 0.19 -28.35 -19.55
C SER A 250 1.59 -28.15 -20.13
N THR A 251 2.17 -26.96 -19.95
CA THR A 251 3.60 -26.74 -20.14
C THR A 251 4.30 -27.05 -18.82
N SER A 252 4.72 -28.30 -18.66
CA SER A 252 5.73 -28.69 -17.68
C SER A 252 7.07 -28.07 -18.06
N VAL A 253 7.44 -26.99 -17.39
CA VAL A 253 8.82 -26.48 -17.42
C VAL A 253 9.66 -27.40 -16.53
N ALA A 254 10.45 -28.26 -17.17
CA ALA A 254 11.51 -28.99 -16.51
C ALA A 254 12.62 -28.00 -16.11
N VAL A 255 12.69 -27.64 -14.83
CA VAL A 255 13.86 -26.98 -14.26
C VAL A 255 14.92 -28.05 -14.07
N VAL A 256 15.85 -28.12 -15.03
CA VAL A 256 17.11 -28.85 -14.88
C VAL A 256 17.97 -28.07 -13.90
N ASN A 257 17.89 -28.42 -12.62
CA ASN A 257 18.85 -27.96 -11.62
C ASN A 257 20.06 -28.90 -11.67
N ASN A 258 21.15 -28.37 -12.24
CA ASN A 258 22.46 -29.00 -12.22
C ASN A 258 22.88 -29.30 -10.78
N GLY A 259 23.22 -30.56 -10.54
CA GLY A 259 23.65 -31.09 -9.26
C GLY A 259 24.78 -30.28 -8.64
N LYS A 260 24.56 -29.89 -7.39
CA LYS A 260 25.59 -29.79 -6.37
C LYS A 260 25.05 -30.43 -5.12
N GLU A 261 25.31 -31.73 -5.01
CA GLU A 261 25.26 -32.43 -3.73
C GLU A 261 26.28 -31.77 -2.79
N LEU A 262 25.79 -31.11 -1.74
CA LEU A 262 26.59 -30.84 -0.55
C LEU A 262 26.13 -31.81 0.53
N SER A 263 26.87 -32.90 0.58
CA SER A 263 26.91 -33.90 1.63
C SER A 263 27.24 -33.25 2.99
N LYS A 264 26.43 -33.63 4.00
CA LYS A 264 26.79 -33.91 5.40
C LYS A 264 27.78 -32.97 6.11
N HIS A 265 27.26 -32.17 7.03
CA HIS A 265 27.80 -32.04 8.40
C HIS A 265 26.59 -32.01 9.34
N GLN A 266 26.32 -33.10 10.06
CA GLN A 266 26.93 -33.46 11.35
C GLN A 266 26.39 -32.58 12.48
N SER A 267 25.48 -33.20 13.22
CA SER A 267 25.03 -32.90 14.58
C SER A 267 26.14 -32.39 15.49
N PHE A 268 25.91 -31.24 16.13
CA PHE A 268 26.26 -30.92 17.53
C PHE A 268 25.87 -29.47 17.80
N LEU A 269 24.82 -29.23 18.60
CA LEU A 269 24.93 -28.31 19.73
C LEU A 269 23.79 -28.58 20.69
N GLU A 270 24.19 -28.82 21.92
CA GLU A 270 23.42 -29.31 23.05
C GLU A 270 22.52 -28.23 23.64
N ASP A 271 21.50 -28.75 24.34
CA ASP A 271 20.72 -28.11 25.39
C ASP A 271 21.53 -27.10 26.23
N ALA A 272 21.11 -25.84 26.20
CA ALA A 272 21.42 -24.87 27.24
C ALA A 272 20.32 -23.81 27.30
N GLY A 273 19.31 -24.01 28.18
CA GLY A 273 18.27 -22.99 28.32
C GLY A 273 17.16 -23.23 29.33
N VAL A 274 17.19 -24.26 30.15
CA VAL A 274 16.23 -24.46 31.26
C VAL A 274 17.00 -24.38 32.57
N ASP A 275 17.11 -23.18 33.17
CA ASP A 275 17.21 -22.99 34.64
C ASP A 275 17.55 -21.54 35.04
N LYS A 276 16.55 -20.65 35.04
CA LYS A 276 16.65 -19.36 35.75
C LYS A 276 15.46 -19.04 36.68
N ARG A 277 14.60 -20.00 37.02
CA ARG A 277 13.40 -19.78 37.88
C ARG A 277 13.43 -20.43 39.27
N LYS A 278 14.61 -20.75 39.84
CA LYS A 278 14.71 -21.29 41.23
C LYS A 278 15.65 -20.54 42.18
N LYS A 279 16.16 -19.36 41.83
CA LYS A 279 17.11 -18.62 42.71
C LYS A 279 16.56 -17.35 43.37
N LEU A 280 15.24 -17.11 43.32
CA LEU A 280 14.63 -15.91 43.93
C LEU A 280 13.67 -16.20 45.10
N LEU A 281 13.76 -17.38 45.73
CA LEU A 281 12.89 -17.77 46.85
C LEU A 281 13.65 -18.18 48.12
N LYS A 282 14.94 -17.81 48.25
CA LYS A 282 15.75 -18.12 49.43
C LYS A 282 16.30 -16.90 50.18
N MET A 283 15.68 -15.73 50.01
CA MET A 283 16.08 -14.49 50.70
C MET A 283 14.97 -13.81 51.53
N GLN A 284 13.91 -14.54 51.92
CA GLN A 284 12.89 -14.03 52.85
C GLN A 284 12.74 -14.88 54.13
N SER A 285 13.83 -15.47 54.64
CA SER A 285 13.80 -16.28 55.87
C SER A 285 14.83 -15.88 56.93
N THR A 286 15.33 -14.66 56.88
CA THR A 286 16.13 -14.08 57.98
C THR A 286 16.01 -12.57 57.92
N PHE A 287 14.95 -12.02 58.51
CA PHE A 287 14.90 -10.81 59.33
C PHE A 287 13.46 -10.63 59.84
#